data_AF-X1Q0M4-F1
#
_entry.id   AF-X1Q0M4-F1
#
_cell.length_a   1.000
_cell.length_b   1.000
_cell.length_c   1.000
_cell.angle_alpha   90.00
_cell.angle_beta   90.00
_cell.angle_gamma   90.00
#
_symmetry.space_group_name_H-M   'P 1'
#
loop_
_entity.id
_entity.type
_entity.pdbx_description
1 polymer ?
#
loop_
_entity_poly.entity_id
_entity_poly.type
_entity_poly.pdbx_seq_one_letter_code
_entity_poly.pdbx_strand_id
1 'polypeptide(L)'
;KERFIKVYQIPEYDAEILTSSKALADYYEKASYLYSNAKILSNWIMGELIRYLNEEKIEIDESPISPEKLVAMLKLIDKGVISGKMAKNVFEKMFKTGKDAPRIVKESGITQITDEDELFEVIDKVIK
;
A
#
# COMPACT_ATOMS: atom_id res chain seq x y z
N LYS A 1 -3.44 -19.93 -5.20
CA LYS A 1 -4.19 -20.16 -3.94
C LYS A 1 -3.41 -20.88 -2.84
N GLU A 2 -3.17 -22.20 -2.88
CA GLU A 2 -2.56 -22.94 -1.73
C GLU A 2 -1.20 -22.40 -1.24
N ARG A 3 -0.31 -22.03 -2.18
CA ARG A 3 0.99 -21.41 -1.84
C ARG A 3 0.79 -20.14 -1.00
N PHE A 4 -0.18 -19.30 -1.37
CA PHE A 4 -0.42 -18.03 -0.68
C PHE A 4 -0.90 -18.25 0.75
N ILE A 5 -1.80 -19.22 0.96
CA ILE A 5 -2.27 -19.59 2.31
C ILE A 5 -1.10 -20.10 3.16
N LYS A 6 -0.27 -20.99 2.60
CA LYS A 6 0.84 -21.62 3.35
C LYS A 6 1.99 -20.65 3.64
N VAL A 7 2.40 -19.86 2.66
CA VAL A 7 3.58 -18.97 2.73
C VAL A 7 3.25 -17.65 3.40
N TYR A 8 2.14 -17.02 3.02
CA TYR A 8 1.78 -15.67 3.50
C TYR A 8 0.82 -15.70 4.69
N GLN A 9 0.30 -16.88 5.06
CA GLN A 9 -0.62 -17.08 6.18
C GLN A 9 -1.86 -16.17 6.12
N ILE A 10 -2.34 -15.92 4.90
CA ILE A 10 -3.55 -15.13 4.64
C ILE A 10 -4.79 -16.03 4.58
N PRO A 11 -5.99 -15.48 4.86
CA PRO A 11 -7.25 -16.22 4.74
C PRO A 11 -7.44 -16.83 3.35
N GLU A 12 -8.19 -17.93 3.30
CA GLU A 12 -8.48 -18.62 2.03
C GLU A 12 -9.16 -17.70 1.01
N TYR A 13 -10.10 -16.87 1.48
CA TYR A 13 -10.81 -15.89 0.67
C TYR A 13 -9.85 -14.87 0.03
N ASP A 14 -8.95 -14.27 0.81
CA ASP A 14 -7.93 -13.36 0.31
C ASP A 14 -7.03 -14.06 -0.72
N ALA A 15 -6.58 -15.28 -0.42
CA ALA A 15 -5.74 -16.05 -1.33
C ALA A 15 -6.46 -16.40 -2.65
N GLU A 16 -7.78 -16.58 -2.62
CA GLU A 16 -8.59 -16.80 -3.81
C GLU A 16 -8.63 -15.55 -4.70
N ILE A 17 -8.95 -14.40 -4.12
CA ILE A 17 -9.00 -13.13 -4.88
C ILE A 17 -7.62 -12.71 -5.37
N LEU A 18 -6.59 -12.75 -4.52
CA LEU A 18 -5.23 -12.38 -4.90
C LEU A 18 -4.64 -13.29 -5.98
N THR A 19 -5.18 -14.51 -6.14
CA THR A 19 -4.77 -15.42 -7.22
C THR A 19 -5.80 -15.57 -8.33
N SER A 20 -6.80 -14.67 -8.39
CA SER A 20 -7.81 -14.61 -9.46
C SER A 20 -7.22 -14.23 -10.81
N SER A 21 -6.14 -13.45 -10.82
CA SER A 21 -5.36 -13.13 -12.02
C SER A 21 -3.86 -13.23 -11.74
N LYS A 22 -3.08 -13.56 -12.79
CA LYS A 22 -1.62 -13.61 -12.69
C LYS A 22 -1.03 -12.26 -12.31
N ALA A 23 -1.57 -11.18 -12.86
CA ALA A 23 -1.09 -9.82 -12.62
C ALA A 23 -1.25 -9.42 -11.14
N LEU A 24 -2.40 -9.75 -10.52
CA LEU A 24 -2.66 -9.44 -9.12
C LEU A 24 -1.80 -10.31 -8.18
N ALA A 25 -1.60 -11.59 -8.53
CA ALA A 25 -0.70 -12.46 -7.80
C ALA A 25 0.75 -11.92 -7.85
N ASP A 26 1.25 -11.58 -9.04
CA ASP A 26 2.59 -11.02 -9.23
C ASP A 26 2.75 -9.69 -8.46
N TYR A 27 1.71 -8.84 -8.45
CA TYR A 27 1.69 -7.61 -7.68
C TYR A 27 1.85 -7.87 -6.18
N TYR A 28 1.05 -8.79 -5.63
CA TYR A 28 1.10 -9.15 -4.22
C TYR A 28 2.47 -9.71 -3.83
N GLU A 29 3.01 -10.64 -4.62
CA GLU A 29 4.30 -11.25 -4.31
C GLU A 29 5.42 -10.20 -4.32
N LYS A 30 5.46 -9.31 -5.32
CA LYS A 30 6.39 -8.19 -5.36
C LYS A 30 6.29 -7.30 -4.11
N ALA A 31 5.07 -6.93 -3.72
CA ALA A 31 4.87 -6.13 -2.52
C ALA A 31 5.30 -6.89 -1.24
N SER A 32 5.08 -8.21 -1.19
CA SER A 32 5.46 -9.06 -0.05
C SER A 32 6.98 -9.18 0.13
N TYR A 33 7.76 -9.06 -0.95
CA TYR A 33 9.23 -9.01 -0.86
C TYR A 33 9.75 -7.69 -0.26
N LEU A 34 8.96 -6.61 -0.36
CA LEU A 34 9.32 -5.28 0.13
C LEU A 34 8.74 -4.99 1.53
N TYR A 35 7.78 -5.81 1.97
CA TYR A 35 7.02 -5.59 3.19
C TYR A 35 6.74 -6.90 3.94
N SER A 36 7.24 -6.99 5.16
CA SER A 36 7.26 -8.22 5.95
C SER A 36 5.90 -8.64 6.50
N ASN A 37 4.95 -7.71 6.65
CA ASN A 37 3.64 -8.02 7.21
C ASN A 37 2.61 -8.35 6.11
N ALA A 38 2.62 -9.61 5.69
CA ALA A 38 1.75 -10.15 4.65
C ALA A 38 0.23 -9.94 4.92
N LYS A 39 -0.18 -9.96 6.19
CA LYS A 39 -1.59 -9.76 6.58
C LYS A 39 -2.02 -8.31 6.38
N ILE A 40 -1.22 -7.35 6.84
CA ILE A 40 -1.50 -5.92 6.61
C ILE A 40 -1.52 -5.63 5.12
N LEU A 41 -0.55 -6.17 4.37
CA LEU A 41 -0.50 -6.01 2.92
C LEU A 41 -1.76 -6.56 2.24
N SER A 42 -2.18 -7.78 2.59
CA SER A 42 -3.41 -8.40 2.08
C SER A 42 -4.62 -7.50 2.36
N ASN A 43 -4.79 -7.04 3.60
CA ASN A 43 -5.91 -6.19 3.98
C ASN A 43 -5.98 -4.89 3.16
N TRP A 44 -4.84 -4.26 2.87
CA TRP A 44 -4.80 -3.03 2.08
C TRP A 44 -5.08 -3.27 0.59
N ILE A 45 -4.56 -4.37 0.04
CA ILE A 45 -4.85 -4.75 -1.35
C ILE A 45 -6.34 -5.08 -1.51
N MET A 46 -6.85 -5.95 -0.64
CA MET A 46 -8.24 -6.37 -0.61
C MET A 46 -9.23 -5.24 -0.34
N GLY A 47 -8.84 -4.29 0.52
CA GLY A 47 -9.70 -3.20 0.96
C GLY A 47 -9.69 -1.99 0.04
N GLU A 48 -8.51 -1.36 -0.14
CA GLU A 48 -8.44 -0.08 -0.84
C GLU A 48 -8.05 -0.26 -2.31
N LEU A 49 -7.00 -1.03 -2.61
CA LEU A 49 -6.53 -1.16 -3.99
C LEU A 49 -7.60 -1.76 -4.89
N ILE A 50 -8.14 -2.94 -4.54
CA ILE A 50 -9.20 -3.59 -5.32
C ILE A 50 -10.46 -2.72 -5.41
N ARG A 51 -10.80 -1.97 -4.35
CA ARG A 51 -11.93 -1.04 -4.39
C ARG A 51 -11.74 0.03 -5.47
N TYR A 52 -10.58 0.68 -5.52
CA TYR A 52 -10.31 1.72 -6.53
C TYR A 52 -10.18 1.15 -7.95
N LEU A 53 -9.56 -0.03 -8.11
CA LEU A 53 -9.51 -0.71 -9.40
C LEU A 53 -10.93 -0.96 -9.95
N ASN A 54 -11.83 -1.44 -9.09
CA ASN A 54 -13.23 -1.69 -9.46
C ASN A 54 -14.00 -0.38 -9.74
N GLU A 55 -13.79 0.67 -8.95
CA GLU A 55 -14.43 1.98 -9.13
C GLU A 55 -14.04 2.62 -10.47
N GLU A 56 -12.75 2.58 -10.81
CA GLU A 56 -12.22 3.14 -12.06
C GLU A 56 -12.32 2.17 -13.25
N LYS A 57 -12.76 0.92 -13.00
CA LYS A 57 -12.89 -0.16 -13.98
C LYS A 57 -11.59 -0.45 -14.74
N ILE A 58 -10.49 -0.47 -14.00
CA ILE A 58 -9.16 -0.78 -14.53
C ILE A 58 -8.59 -2.02 -13.85
N GLU A 59 -7.69 -2.70 -14.54
CA GLU A 59 -6.98 -3.85 -13.99
C GLU A 59 -5.72 -3.40 -13.21
N ILE A 60 -5.14 -4.33 -12.45
CA ILE A 60 -3.98 -4.04 -11.59
C ILE A 60 -2.73 -3.58 -12.36
N ASP A 61 -2.58 -4.00 -13.61
CA ASP A 61 -1.50 -3.60 -14.52
C ASP A 61 -1.64 -2.17 -15.04
N GLU A 62 -2.86 -1.64 -15.05
CA GLU A 62 -3.17 -0.24 -15.36
C GLU A 62 -3.12 0.66 -14.11
N SER A 63 -2.95 0.07 -12.92
CA SER A 63 -2.97 0.81 -11.66
C SER A 63 -1.84 1.85 -11.57
N PRO A 64 -2.14 3.10 -11.17
CA PRO A 64 -1.10 4.10 -10.88
C PRO A 64 -0.30 3.78 -9.61
N ILE A 65 -0.76 2.80 -8.82
CA ILE A 65 -0.17 2.38 -7.55
C ILE A 65 0.68 1.13 -7.76
N SER A 66 1.98 1.29 -7.97
CA SER A 66 2.90 0.15 -8.01
C SER A 66 3.06 -0.52 -6.63
N PRO A 67 3.57 -1.76 -6.56
CA PRO A 67 3.88 -2.44 -5.29
C PRO A 67 4.74 -1.59 -4.35
N GLU A 68 5.77 -0.93 -4.90
CA GLU A 68 6.70 -0.07 -4.17
C GLU A 68 5.98 1.12 -3.54
N LYS A 69 5.05 1.75 -4.28
CA LYS A 69 4.27 2.90 -3.78
C LYS A 69 3.36 2.51 -2.63
N LEU A 70 2.67 1.38 -2.77
CA LEU A 70 1.82 0.85 -1.68
C LEU A 70 2.68 0.58 -0.43
N VAL A 71 3.80 -0.11 -0.60
CA VAL A 71 4.69 -0.44 0.52
C VAL A 71 5.30 0.81 1.16
N ALA A 72 5.68 1.83 0.38
CA ALA A 72 6.15 3.10 0.91
C ALA A 72 5.09 3.76 1.82
N MET A 73 3.81 3.70 1.44
CA MET A 73 2.72 4.17 2.30
C MET A 73 2.60 3.36 3.58
N LEU A 74 2.65 2.02 3.50
CA LEU A 74 2.57 1.14 4.67
C LEU A 74 3.72 1.40 5.65
N LYS A 75 4.93 1.63 5.15
CA LYS A 75 6.09 2.00 5.98
C LYS A 75 5.88 3.34 6.71
N LEU A 76 5.14 4.29 6.15
CA LEU A 76 4.78 5.52 6.87
C LEU A 76 3.78 5.25 8.01
N ILE A 77 2.90 4.27 7.85
CA ILE A 77 2.01 3.81 8.94
C ILE A 77 2.84 3.16 10.04
N ASP A 78 3.73 2.23 9.69
CA ASP A 78 4.57 1.50 10.66
C ASP A 78 5.47 2.44 11.46
N LYS A 79 5.98 3.51 10.82
CA LYS A 79 6.79 4.54 11.48
C LYS A 79 5.97 5.56 12.26
N GLY A 80 4.63 5.43 12.31
CA GLY A 80 3.76 6.36 13.02
C GLY A 80 3.60 7.73 12.36
N VAL A 81 4.12 7.94 11.15
CA VAL A 81 4.02 9.22 10.43
C VAL A 81 2.56 9.54 10.11
N ILE A 82 1.78 8.53 9.74
CA ILE A 82 0.35 8.65 9.45
C ILE A 82 -0.42 7.52 10.15
N SER A 83 -1.63 7.81 10.61
CA SER A 83 -2.53 6.76 11.09
C SER A 83 -3.13 5.99 9.91
N GLY A 84 -3.66 4.78 10.16
CA GLY A 84 -4.40 4.03 9.13
C GLY A 84 -5.58 4.81 8.54
N LYS A 85 -6.24 5.67 9.34
CA LYS A 85 -7.30 6.56 8.86
C LYS A 85 -6.76 7.61 7.88
N MET A 86 -5.63 8.23 8.22
CA MET A 86 -4.98 9.22 7.35
C MET A 86 -4.42 8.59 6.08
N ALA A 87 -3.91 7.36 6.18
CA ALA A 87 -3.39 6.60 5.05
C ALA A 87 -4.45 6.36 3.97
N LYS A 88 -5.75 6.23 4.31
CA LYS A 88 -6.82 6.14 3.30
C LYS A 88 -6.92 7.41 2.45
N ASN A 89 -6.83 8.58 3.07
CA ASN A 89 -6.82 9.86 2.36
C ASN A 89 -5.55 10.02 1.50
N VAL A 90 -4.41 9.54 2.00
CA VAL A 90 -3.16 9.54 1.24
C VAL A 90 -3.28 8.60 0.04
N PHE A 91 -3.80 7.38 0.23
CA PHE A 91 -4.01 6.39 -0.83
C PHE A 91 -4.90 6.94 -1.96
N GLU A 92 -6.01 7.58 -1.61
CA GLU A 92 -6.89 8.22 -2.60
C GLU A 92 -6.13 9.23 -3.46
N LYS A 93 -5.33 10.10 -2.83
CA LYS A 93 -4.50 11.08 -3.54
C LYS A 93 -3.43 10.39 -4.39
N MET A 94 -2.81 9.33 -3.89
CA MET A 94 -1.84 8.54 -4.66
C MET A 94 -2.50 7.99 -5.92
N PHE A 95 -3.71 7.44 -5.79
CA PHE A 95 -4.41 6.81 -6.91
C PHE A 95 -4.79 7.85 -7.96
N LYS A 96 -5.35 9.00 -7.54
CA LYS A 96 -5.77 10.08 -8.44
C LYS A 96 -4.63 10.80 -9.15
N THR A 97 -3.46 10.92 -8.49
CA THR A 97 -2.36 11.75 -8.99
C THR A 97 -1.15 10.97 -9.46
N GLY A 98 -1.06 9.68 -9.13
CA GLY A 98 0.13 8.85 -9.32
C GLY A 98 1.33 9.24 -8.44
N LYS A 99 1.20 10.22 -7.55
CA LYS A 99 2.28 10.62 -6.63
C LYS A 99 2.48 9.60 -5.51
N ASP A 100 3.69 9.56 -4.98
CA ASP A 100 4.03 8.67 -3.86
C ASP A 100 3.56 9.22 -2.51
N ALA A 101 3.29 8.33 -1.57
CA ALA A 101 2.81 8.67 -0.23
C ALA A 101 3.69 9.70 0.51
N PRO A 102 5.04 9.59 0.52
CA PRO A 102 5.87 10.56 1.23
C PRO A 102 5.75 11.97 0.66
N ARG A 103 5.62 12.09 -0.66
CA ARG A 103 5.39 13.37 -1.34
C ARG A 103 4.04 13.96 -0.97
N ILE A 104 2.98 13.15 -0.97
CA ILE A 104 1.64 13.60 -0.59
C ILE A 104 1.59 14.04 0.87
N VAL A 105 2.22 13.29 1.78
CA VAL A 105 2.31 13.64 3.21
C VAL A 105 3.00 14.99 3.39
N LYS A 106 4.16 15.17 2.75
CA LYS A 106 4.92 16.44 2.78
C LYS A 106 4.13 17.62 2.21
N GLU A 107 3.51 17.46 1.04
CA GLU A 107 2.76 18.53 0.37
C GLU A 107 1.44 18.88 1.09
N SER A 108 0.81 17.91 1.75
CA SER A 108 -0.53 18.07 2.35
C SER A 108 -0.51 18.36 3.85
N GLY A 109 0.65 18.26 4.53
CA GLY A 109 0.75 18.33 5.98
C GLY A 109 0.00 17.19 6.71
N ILE A 110 -0.32 16.09 6.02
CA ILE A 110 -1.08 14.97 6.60
C ILE A 110 -0.09 14.11 7.39
N THR A 111 0.16 14.45 8.65
CA THR A 111 1.03 13.68 9.54
C THR A 111 0.58 13.74 11.00
N GLN A 112 0.98 12.73 11.78
CA GLN A 112 0.86 12.71 13.25
C GLN A 112 2.08 13.34 13.94
N ILE A 113 3.19 13.53 13.21
CA ILE A 113 4.42 14.12 13.72
C ILE A 113 4.25 15.63 13.68
N THR A 114 4.42 16.28 14.82
CA THR A 114 4.28 17.74 14.95
C THR A 114 5.58 18.49 14.63
N ASP A 115 6.72 17.81 14.71
CA ASP A 115 8.04 18.36 14.40
C ASP A 115 8.39 18.13 12.93
N GLU A 116 8.63 19.22 12.18
CA GLU A 116 8.92 19.13 10.74
C GLU A 116 10.27 18.48 10.44
N ASP A 117 11.27 18.68 11.30
CA ASP A 117 12.60 18.11 11.10
C ASP A 117 12.56 16.59 11.30
N GLU A 118 11.87 16.13 12.35
CA GLU A 118 11.62 14.70 12.57
C GLU A 118 10.85 14.08 11.40
N LEU A 119 9.85 14.78 10.86
CA LEU A 119 9.08 14.31 9.70
C LEU A 119 9.98 14.07 8.48
N PHE A 120 10.86 15.02 8.15
CA PHE A 120 11.75 14.89 7.00
C PHE A 120 12.72 13.71 7.15
N GLU A 121 13.31 13.52 8.33
CA GLU A 121 14.20 12.40 8.57
C GLU A 121 13.50 11.04 8.39
N VAL A 122 12.26 10.93 8.87
CA VAL A 122 11.50 9.69 8.79
C VAL A 122 11.13 9.38 7.34
N ILE A 123 10.71 10.38 6.58
CA ILE A 123 10.38 10.27 5.14
C ILE A 123 11.59 9.84 4.32
N ASP A 124 12.76 10.45 4.55
CA ASP A 124 13.98 10.09 3.80
C ASP A 124 14.41 8.65 4.04
N LYS A 125 14.18 8.12 5.24
CA LYS A 125 14.39 6.69 5.57
C LYS A 125 13.36 5.75 4.95
N VAL A 126 12.25 6.24 4.36
CA VAL A 126 11.28 5.40 3.63
C VAL A 126 11.62 5.33 2.15
N ILE A 127 12.18 6.41 1.60
CA ILE A 127 12.54 6.54 0.18
C ILE A 127 13.85 5.80 -0.16
N LYS A 128 14.80 5.74 0.79
CA LYS A 128 16.03 4.95 0.67
C LYS A 128 15.77 3.45 0.77
#